data_AF-A0A5C7QNE1-F1
#
_entry.id   AF-A0A5C7QNE1-F1
#
_cell.length_a   1.000
_cell.length_b   1.000
_cell.length_c   1.000
_cell.angle_alpha   90.00
_cell.angle_beta   90.00
_cell.angle_gamma   90.00
#
_symmetry.space_group_name_H-M   'P 1'
#
loop_
_entity.id
_entity.type
_entity.pdbx_description
1 polymer ?
#
loop_
_entity_poly.entity_id
_entity_poly.type
_entity_poly.pdbx_seq_one_letter_code
_entity_poly.pdbx_strand_id
1 'polypeptide(L)'
;MSNTAFVSIGDLRRGRSAVSQILETAASGGCSTSGGAGKASCGSSAGPEDMPPEIWEKVKNHPCYSEEAHHHYARMHVAVAPACNIQCNYCNRKYDCSNESRPGVVSQKLTPDQAVKKVLAVASEIPQMTVLGIAGPGDALANPKKTFETFR
;
A
#
# COMPACT_ATOMS: atom_id res chain seq x y z
N MET A 1 24.47 18.77 10.11
CA MET A 1 24.21 17.92 11.29
C MET A 1 23.02 17.05 10.96
N SER A 2 23.30 15.79 10.64
CA SER A 2 22.35 14.82 10.05
C SER A 2 21.58 14.14 11.17
N ASN A 3 20.25 14.24 11.16
CA ASN A 3 19.38 13.39 11.99
C ASN A 3 18.70 12.37 11.07
N THR A 4 19.42 11.30 10.78
CA THR A 4 18.85 10.08 10.21
C THR A 4 18.52 9.18 11.38
N ALA A 5 17.24 9.02 11.70
CA ALA A 5 16.80 8.03 12.68
C ALA A 5 17.03 6.63 12.10
N PHE A 6 18.08 5.96 12.56
CA PHE A 6 18.37 4.56 12.24
C PHE A 6 17.75 3.70 13.35
N VAL A 7 16.82 2.80 13.00
CA VAL A 7 16.35 1.78 13.94
C VAL A 7 17.32 0.61 13.85
N SER A 8 18.05 0.36 14.94
CA SER A 8 19.07 -0.68 15.03
C SER A 8 18.44 -2.05 15.30
N ILE A 9 18.99 -3.07 14.65
CA ILE A 9 18.53 -4.46 14.76
C ILE A 9 18.67 -5.06 16.18
N GLY A 10 19.35 -4.35 17.08
CA GLY A 10 19.48 -4.69 18.50
C GLY A 10 18.23 -4.42 19.34
N ASP A 11 17.33 -3.54 18.89
CA ASP A 11 16.14 -3.15 19.67
C ASP A 11 14.98 -4.16 19.55
N LEU A 12 15.16 -5.21 18.74
CA LEU A 12 14.14 -6.20 18.40
C LEU A 12 14.14 -7.47 19.27
N ARG A 13 14.52 -7.41 20.56
CA ARG A 13 14.40 -8.59 21.44
C ARG A 13 13.96 -8.29 22.87
N ARG A 14 12.68 -8.57 23.16
CA ARG A 14 12.24 -9.77 23.93
C ARG A 14 10.74 -9.71 24.24
N GLY A 15 10.01 -10.75 23.81
CA GLY A 15 8.89 -11.31 24.56
C GLY A 15 7.58 -10.51 24.57
N ARG A 16 6.83 -10.57 23.46
CA ARG A 16 5.37 -10.57 23.52
C ARG A 16 4.81 -11.62 22.57
N SER A 17 3.88 -12.41 23.09
CA SER A 17 3.24 -13.55 22.44
C SER A 17 2.73 -13.18 21.05
N ALA A 18 3.03 -14.05 20.09
CA ALA A 18 2.33 -14.09 18.82
C ALA A 18 0.82 -14.26 19.05
N VAL A 19 0.05 -13.65 18.16
CA VAL A 19 -1.42 -13.75 18.03
C VAL A 19 -2.19 -12.95 19.09
N SER A 20 -2.31 -11.64 18.87
CA SER A 20 -3.47 -10.88 19.37
C SER A 20 -4.66 -11.20 18.45
N GLN A 21 -5.75 -11.64 19.05
CA GLN A 21 -7.00 -12.06 18.42
C GLN A 21 -7.51 -11.02 17.41
N ILE A 22 -8.08 -11.52 16.31
CA ILE A 22 -8.85 -10.74 15.34
C ILE A 22 -10.02 -10.13 16.10
N LEU A 23 -9.92 -8.85 16.46
CA LEU A 23 -11.08 -8.07 16.87
C LEU A 23 -11.83 -7.67 15.60
N GLU A 24 -13.09 -8.08 15.52
CA GLU A 24 -14.07 -7.45 14.65
C GLU A 24 -14.11 -5.95 14.98
N THR A 25 -13.61 -5.12 14.07
CA THR A 25 -13.68 -3.67 14.23
C THR A 25 -15.14 -3.23 14.10
N ALA A 26 -15.76 -3.03 15.26
CA ALA A 26 -17.03 -2.37 15.39
C ALA A 26 -17.00 -0.99 14.71
N ALA A 27 -18.02 -0.73 13.90
CA ALA A 27 -18.31 0.59 13.37
C ALA A 27 -18.52 1.58 14.52
N SER A 28 -17.59 2.50 14.76
CA SER A 28 -17.88 3.77 15.43
C SER A 28 -16.68 4.71 15.42
N GLY A 29 -16.83 5.85 14.75
CA GLY A 29 -15.89 6.97 14.84
C GLY A 29 -16.01 7.94 13.68
N GLY A 30 -17.22 8.42 13.39
CA GLY A 30 -17.43 9.46 12.38
C GLY A 30 -16.64 10.73 12.71
N CYS A 31 -15.98 11.30 11.69
CA CYS A 31 -15.32 12.59 11.79
C CYS A 31 -16.30 13.69 11.33
N SER A 32 -16.67 14.59 12.24
CA SER A 32 -17.48 15.76 11.94
C SER A 32 -16.62 16.88 11.35
N THR A 33 -16.65 17.06 10.03
CA THR A 33 -16.17 18.28 9.39
C THR A 33 -17.33 19.27 9.27
N SER A 34 -17.40 20.23 10.19
CA SER A 34 -18.27 21.40 10.03
C SER A 34 -17.61 22.39 9.07
N GLY A 35 -17.84 22.22 7.77
CA GLY A 35 -17.37 23.13 6.73
C GLY A 35 -18.47 23.41 5.71
N GLY A 36 -18.87 24.69 5.64
CA GLY A 36 -19.54 25.41 4.53
C GLY A 36 -20.50 24.68 3.59
N ALA A 37 -21.69 25.27 3.40
CA ALA A 37 -22.72 24.82 2.46
C ALA A 37 -22.18 24.52 1.04
N GLY A 38 -21.89 23.25 0.79
CA GLY A 38 -21.38 22.72 -0.46
C GLY A 38 -21.09 21.24 -0.30
N LYS A 39 -22.17 20.43 -0.15
CA LYS A 39 -22.21 18.97 -0.08
C LYS A 39 -20.82 18.27 0.03
N ALA A 40 -20.31 18.13 1.25
CA ALA A 40 -19.27 17.14 1.54
C ALA A 40 -19.95 15.77 1.71
N SER A 41 -20.32 15.15 0.58
CA SER A 41 -20.76 13.76 0.53
C SER A 41 -19.95 13.11 -0.58
N CYS A 42 -18.67 12.88 -0.31
CA CYS A 42 -17.77 12.17 -1.20
C CYS A 42 -18.14 10.68 -1.21
N GLY A 43 -18.69 10.22 -2.33
CA GLY A 43 -18.92 8.80 -2.62
C GLY A 43 -20.15 8.17 -1.97
N SER A 44 -20.87 7.35 -2.76
CA SER A 44 -21.88 6.43 -2.23
C SER A 44 -21.18 5.23 -1.61
N SER A 45 -21.55 4.87 -0.37
CA SER A 45 -21.11 3.64 0.30
C SER A 45 -21.73 2.36 -0.29
N ALA A 46 -22.69 2.51 -1.21
CA ALA A 46 -23.30 1.43 -1.95
C ALA A 46 -22.44 1.00 -3.15
N GLY A 47 -22.25 -0.31 -3.31
CA GLY A 47 -21.56 -0.87 -4.47
C GLY A 47 -22.33 -0.64 -5.77
N PRO A 48 -21.63 -0.60 -6.93
CA PRO A 48 -22.30 -0.50 -8.23
C PRO A 48 -23.28 -1.66 -8.41
N GLU A 49 -24.47 -1.37 -8.95
CA GLU A 49 -25.55 -2.37 -9.15
C GLU A 49 -25.12 -3.54 -10.04
N ASP A 50 -24.11 -3.32 -10.89
CA ASP A 50 -23.56 -4.31 -11.83
C ASP A 50 -22.42 -5.18 -11.25
N MET A 51 -22.07 -5.06 -9.96
CA MET A 51 -20.95 -5.77 -9.36
C MET A 51 -21.37 -6.92 -8.43
N PRO A 52 -20.87 -8.15 -8.64
CA PRO A 52 -21.07 -9.25 -7.70
C PRO A 52 -20.59 -8.90 -6.28
N PRO A 53 -21.30 -9.34 -5.23
CA PRO A 53 -20.98 -8.97 -3.85
C PRO A 53 -19.58 -9.38 -3.42
N GLU A 54 -19.08 -10.53 -3.89
CA GLU A 54 -17.73 -11.01 -3.58
C GLU A 54 -16.60 -10.09 -4.10
N ILE A 55 -16.85 -9.40 -5.21
CA ILE A 55 -15.89 -8.46 -5.79
C ILE A 55 -15.97 -7.14 -5.03
N TRP A 56 -17.18 -6.70 -4.68
CA TRP A 56 -17.39 -5.49 -3.90
C TRP A 56 -16.66 -5.53 -2.56
N GLU A 57 -16.68 -6.67 -1.87
CA GLU A 57 -15.95 -6.86 -0.60
C GLU A 57 -14.43 -6.63 -0.73
N LYS A 58 -13.83 -6.96 -1.88
CA LYS A 58 -12.40 -6.72 -2.14
C LYS A 58 -12.12 -5.26 -2.50
N VAL A 59 -13.05 -4.62 -3.19
CA VAL A 59 -12.90 -3.27 -3.75
C VAL A 59 -13.18 -2.19 -2.70
N LYS A 60 -14.18 -2.39 -1.83
CA LYS A 60 -14.67 -1.38 -0.89
C LYS A 60 -13.60 -0.84 0.06
N ASN A 61 -12.62 -1.66 0.44
CA ASN A 61 -11.52 -1.31 1.35
C ASN A 61 -10.23 -0.92 0.62
N HIS A 62 -10.25 -0.86 -0.72
CA HIS A 62 -9.07 -0.58 -1.52
C HIS A 62 -8.95 0.93 -1.79
N PRO A 63 -7.91 1.61 -1.27
CA PRO A 63 -7.81 3.07 -1.36
C PRO A 63 -7.63 3.61 -2.79
N CYS A 64 -7.31 2.76 -3.77
CA CYS A 64 -7.23 3.17 -5.17
C CYS A 64 -8.58 3.10 -5.92
N TYR A 65 -9.57 2.38 -5.37
CA TYR A 65 -10.83 2.10 -6.08
C TYR A 65 -12.05 2.71 -5.40
N SER A 66 -11.99 2.97 -4.09
CA SER A 66 -13.07 3.59 -3.33
C SER A 66 -12.62 4.95 -2.79
N GLU A 67 -13.45 5.98 -3.03
CA GLU A 67 -13.20 7.37 -2.59
C GLU A 67 -13.19 7.46 -1.06
N GLU A 68 -14.14 6.79 -0.41
CA GLU A 68 -14.20 6.71 1.06
C GLU A 68 -12.98 5.97 1.62
N ALA A 69 -12.58 4.86 0.98
CA ALA A 69 -11.43 4.07 1.41
C ALA A 69 -10.10 4.84 1.35
N HIS A 70 -9.94 5.75 0.39
CA HIS A 70 -8.72 6.55 0.23
C HIS A 70 -8.38 7.39 1.47
N HIS A 71 -9.38 7.74 2.29
CA HIS A 71 -9.19 8.53 3.51
C HIS A 71 -8.93 7.69 4.77
N HIS A 72 -9.32 6.42 4.76
CA HIS A 72 -9.30 5.56 5.95
C HIS A 72 -8.27 4.43 5.87
N TYR A 73 -7.92 3.99 4.66
CA TYR A 73 -7.06 2.84 4.44
C TYR A 73 -5.76 3.20 3.73
N ALA A 74 -4.72 2.46 4.05
CA ALA A 74 -3.38 2.64 3.49
C ALA A 74 -3.02 1.51 2.53
N ARG A 75 -2.22 1.87 1.51
CA ARG A 75 -1.56 0.94 0.60
C ARG A 75 -0.05 1.07 0.72
N MET A 76 0.67 -0.03 0.57
CA MET A 76 2.12 -0.05 0.53
C MET A 76 2.62 -0.62 -0.79
N HIS A 77 3.60 0.05 -1.40
CA HIS A 77 4.32 -0.45 -2.57
C HIS A 77 5.69 -1.00 -2.17
N VAL A 78 6.08 -2.16 -2.70
CA VAL A 78 7.42 -2.74 -2.51
C VAL A 78 8.21 -2.75 -3.82
N ALA A 79 9.46 -2.26 -3.74
CA ALA A 79 10.31 -1.99 -4.89
C ALA A 79 11.17 -3.21 -5.28
N VAL A 80 10.53 -4.29 -5.73
CA VAL A 80 11.20 -5.57 -6.08
C VAL A 80 11.36 -5.79 -7.60
N ALA A 81 10.75 -4.94 -8.42
CA ALA A 81 10.68 -5.10 -9.88
C ALA A 81 11.46 -4.00 -10.63
N PRO A 82 12.80 -4.11 -10.77
CA PRO A 82 13.62 -3.04 -11.38
C PRO A 82 13.64 -3.07 -12.91
N ALA A 83 13.43 -4.22 -13.55
CA ALA A 83 13.39 -4.31 -15.01
C ALA A 83 12.00 -3.93 -15.56
N CYS A 84 11.95 -3.58 -16.84
CA CYS A 84 10.71 -3.32 -17.57
C CYS A 84 10.92 -3.61 -19.06
N ASN A 85 9.89 -4.13 -19.70
CA ASN A 85 9.92 -4.65 -21.08
C ASN A 85 9.50 -3.64 -22.15
N ILE A 86 8.99 -2.46 -21.76
CA ILE A 86 8.58 -1.39 -22.68
C ILE A 86 9.18 -0.06 -22.27
N GLN A 87 9.47 0.83 -23.22
CA GLN A 87 9.96 2.19 -22.93
C GLN A 87 8.88 3.21 -23.31
N CYS A 88 8.20 3.78 -22.31
CA CYS A 88 7.27 4.88 -22.56
C CYS A 88 8.04 6.16 -22.91
N ASN A 89 7.48 7.00 -23.79
CA ASN A 89 8.11 8.26 -24.22
C ASN A 89 8.30 9.28 -23.06
N TYR A 90 7.50 9.16 -22.01
CA TYR A 90 7.57 10.02 -20.81
C TYR A 90 8.32 9.36 -19.64
N CYS A 91 8.82 8.13 -19.80
CA CYS A 91 9.48 7.39 -18.71
C CYS A 91 10.99 7.61 -18.74
N ASN A 92 11.56 7.91 -17.57
CA ASN A 92 13.01 7.89 -17.37
C ASN A 92 13.35 6.79 -16.36
N ARG A 93 14.16 5.80 -16.80
CA ARG A 93 14.53 4.59 -16.04
C ARG A 93 15.35 4.84 -14.78
N LYS A 94 15.81 6.08 -14.57
CA LYS A 94 16.46 6.49 -13.33
C LYS A 94 15.46 6.61 -12.17
N TYR A 95 14.18 6.78 -12.47
CA TYR A 95 13.10 6.95 -11.50
C TYR A 95 12.16 5.74 -11.50
N ASP A 96 11.35 5.66 -10.46
CA ASP A 96 10.26 4.69 -10.36
C ASP A 96 9.22 4.93 -11.46
N CYS A 97 8.46 3.88 -11.79
CA CYS A 97 7.47 3.89 -12.86
C CYS A 97 6.46 5.02 -12.67
N SER A 98 6.49 6.01 -13.57
CA SER A 98 5.62 7.19 -13.51
C SER A 98 4.12 6.88 -13.61
N ASN A 99 3.74 5.67 -14.00
CA ASN A 99 2.33 5.26 -14.10
C ASN A 99 1.70 5.05 -12.72
N GLU A 100 2.49 4.57 -11.76
CA GLU A 100 1.99 4.19 -10.43
C GLU A 100 2.72 4.91 -9.29
N SER A 101 3.70 5.75 -9.64
CA SER A 101 4.50 6.53 -8.72
C SER A 101 4.61 7.97 -9.19
N ARG A 102 4.78 8.90 -8.23
CA ARG A 102 4.98 10.32 -8.54
C ARG A 102 6.28 10.50 -9.35
N PRO A 103 6.32 11.37 -10.37
CA PRO A 103 7.51 11.58 -11.17
C PRO A 103 8.72 12.02 -10.32
N GLY A 104 9.90 11.49 -10.63
CA GLY A 104 11.15 11.87 -9.96
C GLY A 104 11.44 11.11 -8.66
N VAL A 105 10.57 10.20 -8.22
CA VAL A 105 10.81 9.33 -7.06
C VAL A 105 11.80 8.22 -7.43
N VAL A 106 12.71 7.90 -6.53
CA VAL A 106 13.64 6.77 -6.68
C VAL A 106 13.53 5.88 -5.45
N SER A 107 13.10 4.64 -5.63
CA SER A 107 13.07 3.64 -4.57
C SER A 107 14.35 2.83 -4.50
N GLN A 108 14.77 2.50 -3.27
CA GLN A 108 15.80 1.47 -3.07
C GLN A 108 15.28 0.12 -3.54
N LYS A 109 16.02 -0.54 -4.41
CA LYS A 109 15.70 -1.89 -4.89
C LYS A 109 15.82 -2.89 -3.74
N LEU A 110 14.76 -3.66 -3.50
CA LEU A 110 14.69 -4.67 -2.45
C LEU A 110 14.76 -6.08 -3.05
N THR A 111 15.31 -7.02 -2.28
CA THR A 111 15.07 -8.45 -2.52
C THR A 111 13.70 -8.87 -2.00
N PRO A 112 13.12 -10.00 -2.47
CA PRO A 112 11.86 -10.52 -1.94
C PRO A 112 11.86 -10.64 -0.41
N ASP A 113 12.91 -11.24 0.17
CA ASP A 113 13.05 -11.36 1.63
C ASP A 113 13.06 -10.01 2.36
N GLN A 114 13.74 -9.01 1.78
CA GLN A 114 13.77 -7.66 2.34
C GLN A 114 12.40 -7.00 2.25
N ALA A 115 11.68 -7.21 1.15
CA ALA A 115 10.33 -6.68 0.98
C ALA A 115 9.38 -7.28 2.01
N VAL A 116 9.38 -8.59 2.21
CA VAL A 116 8.53 -9.26 3.22
C VAL A 116 8.82 -8.71 4.62
N LYS A 117 10.10 -8.61 5.01
CA LYS A 117 10.48 -8.05 6.31
C LYS A 117 10.01 -6.60 6.48
N LYS A 118 10.15 -5.78 5.44
CA LYS A 118 9.70 -4.38 5.45
C LYS A 118 8.18 -4.29 5.60
N VAL A 119 7.44 -5.12 4.87
CA VAL A 119 5.98 -5.18 4.97
C VAL A 119 5.53 -5.58 6.36
N LEU A 120 6.14 -6.61 6.95
CA LEU A 120 5.80 -7.05 8.30
C LEU A 120 6.05 -5.96 9.35
N ALA A 121 7.15 -5.23 9.24
CA ALA A 121 7.45 -4.10 10.13
C ALA A 121 6.39 -2.99 9.99
N VAL A 122 6.11 -2.56 8.76
CA VAL A 122 5.14 -1.48 8.50
C VAL A 122 3.71 -1.90 8.87
N ALA A 123 3.32 -3.14 8.58
CA ALA A 123 2.01 -3.69 8.95
C ALA A 123 1.80 -3.69 10.47
N SER A 124 2.86 -3.89 11.25
CA SER A 124 2.78 -3.88 12.72
C SER A 124 2.57 -2.47 13.31
N GLU A 125 2.97 -1.43 12.57
CA GLU A 125 2.83 -0.03 12.98
C GLU A 125 1.57 0.63 12.42
N ILE A 126 1.06 0.16 11.28
CA ILE A 126 -0.05 0.75 10.54
C ILE A 126 -1.19 -0.28 10.39
N PRO A 127 -2.12 -0.37 11.36
CA PRO A 127 -3.23 -1.31 11.32
C PRO A 127 -4.19 -1.11 10.14
N GLN A 128 -4.26 0.11 9.61
CA GLN A 128 -5.10 0.48 8.48
C GLN A 128 -4.51 0.10 7.10
N MET A 129 -3.37 -0.60 7.06
CA MET A 129 -2.79 -1.06 5.80
C MET A 129 -3.58 -2.26 5.23
N THR A 130 -4.40 -2.02 4.22
CA THR A 130 -5.27 -3.04 3.61
C THR A 130 -4.68 -3.65 2.34
N VAL A 131 -3.79 -2.94 1.66
CA VAL A 131 -3.30 -3.32 0.33
C VAL A 131 -1.78 -3.33 0.28
N LEU A 132 -1.24 -4.42 -0.25
CA LEU A 132 0.16 -4.54 -0.65
C LEU A 132 0.25 -4.68 -2.16
N GLY A 133 1.11 -3.89 -2.80
CA GLY A 133 1.32 -3.92 -4.24
C GLY A 133 2.79 -3.86 -4.65
N ILE A 134 3.09 -4.33 -5.86
CA ILE A 134 4.40 -4.17 -6.50
C ILE A 134 4.19 -3.22 -7.68
N ALA A 135 4.68 -1.99 -7.55
CA ALA A 135 4.37 -0.88 -8.46
C ALA A 135 5.59 -0.33 -9.22
N GLY A 136 6.76 -0.98 -9.11
CA GLY A 136 7.99 -0.53 -9.77
C GLY A 136 9.25 -0.93 -9.00
N PRO A 137 10.42 -0.35 -9.33
CA PRO A 137 10.67 0.82 -10.18
C PRO A 137 10.38 0.66 -11.69
N GLY A 138 10.34 -0.57 -12.19
CA GLY A 138 10.03 -0.92 -13.57
C GLY A 138 8.60 -1.46 -13.72
N ASP A 139 8.46 -2.57 -14.44
CA ASP A 139 7.18 -3.28 -14.57
C ASP A 139 7.20 -4.56 -13.72
N ALA A 140 6.11 -4.81 -12.99
CA ALA A 140 6.00 -5.94 -12.06
C ALA A 140 6.09 -7.28 -12.79
N LEU A 141 5.49 -7.38 -13.98
CA LEU A 141 5.45 -8.62 -14.77
C LEU A 141 6.73 -8.84 -15.60
N ALA A 142 7.51 -7.79 -15.85
CA ALA A 142 8.85 -7.92 -16.42
C ALA A 142 9.87 -8.58 -15.46
N ASN A 143 9.54 -8.75 -14.17
CA ASN A 143 10.37 -9.46 -13.18
C ASN A 143 9.59 -10.59 -12.47
N PRO A 144 9.01 -11.56 -13.21
CA PRO A 144 8.01 -12.47 -12.66
C PRO A 144 8.56 -13.28 -11.48
N LYS A 145 9.81 -13.75 -11.57
CA LYS A 145 10.43 -14.56 -10.50
C LYS A 145 10.41 -13.83 -9.15
N LYS A 146 10.93 -12.59 -9.09
CA LYS A 146 10.99 -11.81 -7.84
C LYS A 146 9.61 -11.36 -7.37
N THR A 147 8.76 -10.94 -8.30
CA THR A 147 7.41 -10.46 -8.02
C THR A 147 6.56 -11.55 -7.37
N PHE A 148 6.51 -12.75 -7.98
CA PHE A 148 5.74 -13.87 -7.44
C PHE A 148 6.36 -14.46 -6.17
N GLU A 149 7.69 -14.46 -6.04
CA GLU A 149 8.37 -14.89 -4.82
C GLU A 149 8.04 -13.99 -3.63
N THR A 150 7.82 -12.69 -3.85
CA THR A 150 7.45 -11.75 -2.78
C THR A 150 6.04 -12.01 -2.21
N PHE A 151 5.16 -12.66 -2.97
CA PHE A 151 3.78 -12.98 -2.56
C PHE A 151 3.58 -14.43 -2.08
N ARG A 152 4.67 -15.22 -1.96
CA ARG A 152 4.62 -16.56 -1.38
C ARG A 152 4.76 -16.51 0.14
#